data_AF-A0A2S9FBD8-F1
#
_entry.id   AF-A0A2S9FBD8-F1
#
_cell.length_a   1.000
_cell.length_b   1.000
_cell.length_c   1.000
_cell.angle_alpha   90.00
_cell.angle_beta   90.00
_cell.angle_gamma   90.00
#
_symmetry.space_group_name_H-M   'P 1'
#
loop_
_entity.id
_entity.type
_entity.pdbx_description
1 polymer ?
#
loop_
_entity_poly.entity_id
_entity_poly.type
_entity_poly.pdbx_seq_one_letter_code
_entity_poly.pdbx_strand_id
1 'polypeptide(L)'
;SPVSRDFRPREYWRGPVWPVMTWLFSWCFARRGWAERSSTLRREGLRQASDGTFAEYYEPFTGEPLGSMQQSWTAAAVLDWLG
;
A
#
# COMPACT_ATOMS: atom_id res chain seq x y z
N SER A 1 4.66 -13.85 1.78
CA SER A 1 3.98 -13.89 3.09
C SER A 1 5.00 -13.61 4.19
N PRO A 2 4.65 -12.91 5.29
CA PRO A 2 5.57 -12.64 6.41
C PRO A 2 6.18 -13.87 7.08
N VAL A 3 5.56 -15.05 6.94
CA VAL A 3 6.11 -16.32 7.46
C VAL A 3 7.13 -17.00 6.52
N SER A 4 7.39 -16.40 5.35
CA SER A 4 8.38 -16.95 4.40
C SER A 4 9.81 -16.77 4.93
N ARG A 5 10.70 -17.73 4.65
CA ARG A 5 12.14 -17.61 4.94
C ARG A 5 12.81 -16.46 4.18
N ASP A 6 12.24 -16.08 3.03
CA ASP A 6 12.73 -15.00 2.18
C ASP A 6 12.22 -13.61 2.60
N PHE A 7 11.33 -13.56 3.61
CA PHE A 7 10.75 -12.30 4.04
C PHE A 7 11.80 -11.39 4.67
N ARG A 8 11.88 -10.16 4.16
CA ARG A 8 12.76 -9.11 4.66
C ARG A 8 11.93 -7.84 4.76
N PRO A 9 11.56 -7.38 5.97
CA PRO A 9 10.53 -6.36 6.16
C PRO A 9 10.88 -4.99 5.59
N ARG A 10 12.16 -4.73 5.31
CA ARG A 10 12.67 -3.43 4.84
C ARG A 10 13.29 -3.48 3.44
N GLU A 11 13.46 -4.66 2.88
CA GLU A 11 14.21 -4.83 1.63
C GLU A 11 13.26 -4.83 0.42
N TYR A 12 12.87 -3.65 -0.04
CA TYR A 12 12.24 -3.45 -1.34
C TYR A 12 11.05 -4.39 -1.60
N TRP A 13 11.11 -5.28 -2.60
CA TRP A 13 10.04 -6.24 -2.90
C TRP A 13 10.02 -7.50 -2.04
N ARG A 14 10.96 -7.67 -1.08
CA ARG A 14 11.08 -8.89 -0.28
C ARG A 14 10.22 -8.90 0.99
N GLY A 15 9.37 -7.90 1.20
CA GLY A 15 8.53 -7.84 2.41
C GLY A 15 7.66 -6.61 2.59
N PRO A 16 8.17 -5.38 2.34
CA PRO A 16 7.40 -4.16 2.49
C PRO A 16 6.00 -4.15 1.86
N VAL A 17 5.13 -3.28 2.39
CA VAL A 17 3.81 -2.99 1.82
C VAL A 17 3.94 -1.86 0.82
N TRP A 18 3.37 -2.06 -0.37
CA TRP A 18 3.44 -1.12 -1.48
C TRP A 18 2.08 -0.47 -1.71
N PRO A 19 1.94 0.87 -1.56
CA PRO A 19 0.68 1.58 -1.82
C PRO A 19 0.14 1.33 -3.23
N VAL A 20 1.02 1.28 -4.24
CA VAL A 20 0.64 0.98 -5.63
C VAL A 20 0.00 -0.42 -5.79
N MET A 21 0.50 -1.42 -5.07
CA MET A 21 -0.10 -2.76 -5.09
C MET A 21 -1.44 -2.78 -4.34
N THR A 22 -1.53 -2.07 -3.21
CA THR A 22 -2.77 -1.92 -2.45
C THR A 22 -3.87 -1.30 -3.32
N TRP A 23 -3.53 -0.26 -4.09
CA TRP A 23 -4.43 0.38 -5.05
C TRP A 23 -4.85 -0.58 -6.16
N LEU A 24 -3.90 -1.24 -6.82
CA LEU A 24 -4.18 -2.17 -7.91
C LEU A 24 -5.12 -3.30 -7.47
N PHE A 25 -4.87 -3.90 -6.30
CA PHE A 25 -5.72 -4.95 -5.78
C PHE A 25 -7.09 -4.44 -5.34
N SER A 26 -7.17 -3.26 -4.71
CA SER A 26 -8.44 -2.62 -4.39
C SER A 26 -9.29 -2.45 -5.64
N TRP A 27 -8.74 -1.82 -6.69
CA TRP A 27 -9.43 -1.59 -7.96
C TRP A 27 -9.86 -2.91 -8.63
N CYS A 28 -8.98 -3.91 -8.68
CA CYS A 28 -9.31 -5.22 -9.21
C CYS A 28 -10.44 -5.91 -8.41
N PHE A 29 -10.42 -5.81 -7.09
CA PHE A 29 -11.46 -6.40 -6.24
C PHE A 29 -12.81 -5.74 -6.46
N ALA A 30 -12.86 -4.41 -6.59
CA ALA A 30 -14.08 -3.70 -6.96
C ALA A 30 -14.63 -4.20 -8.31
N ARG A 31 -13.76 -4.29 -9.34
CA ARG A 31 -14.12 -4.79 -10.67
C ARG A 31 -14.66 -6.23 -10.65
N ARG A 32 -14.23 -7.05 -9.68
CA ARG A 32 -14.70 -8.43 -9.50
C ARG A 32 -15.98 -8.55 -8.66
N GLY A 33 -16.55 -7.44 -8.20
CA GLY A 33 -17.72 -7.41 -7.34
C GLY A 33 -17.42 -7.68 -5.86
N TRP A 34 -16.16 -7.69 -5.45
CA TRP A 34 -15.75 -7.86 -4.04
C TRP A 34 -15.65 -6.50 -3.33
N ALA A 35 -16.78 -5.79 -3.28
CA ALA A 35 -16.86 -4.43 -2.77
C ALA A 35 -16.26 -4.27 -1.36
N GLU A 36 -16.56 -5.18 -0.44
CA GLU A 36 -16.05 -5.10 0.95
C GLU A 36 -14.53 -5.28 1.04
N ARG A 37 -13.97 -6.19 0.23
CA ARG A 37 -12.51 -6.41 0.17
C ARG A 37 -11.80 -5.20 -0.41
N SER A 38 -12.35 -4.61 -1.46
CA SER A 38 -11.86 -3.35 -2.03
C SER A 38 -11.91 -2.22 -1.00
N SER A 39 -13.05 -2.03 -0.33
CA SER A 39 -13.25 -0.99 0.68
C SER A 39 -12.23 -1.08 1.81
N THR A 40 -11.95 -2.30 2.27
CA THR A 40 -10.93 -2.55 3.30
C THR A 40 -9.53 -2.16 2.85
N LEU A 41 -9.10 -2.57 1.64
CA LEU A 41 -7.78 -2.19 1.12
C LEU A 41 -7.64 -0.67 0.93
N ARG A 42 -8.66 -0.01 0.37
CA ARG A 42 -8.69 1.46 0.23
C ARG A 42 -8.56 2.16 1.59
N ARG A 43 -9.34 1.74 2.59
CA ARG A 43 -9.33 2.35 3.93
C ARG A 43 -7.98 2.19 4.61
N GLU A 44 -7.40 0.99 4.59
CA GLU A 44 -6.08 0.77 5.20
C GLU A 44 -4.95 1.45 4.43
N GLY A 45 -5.02 1.52 3.10
CA GLY A 45 -4.09 2.28 2.28
C GLY A 45 -4.10 3.77 2.60
N LEU A 46 -5.30 4.38 2.73
CA LEU A 46 -5.44 5.77 3.16
C LEU A 46 -4.93 6.00 4.59
N ARG A 47 -5.19 5.07 5.51
CA ARG A 47 -4.67 5.14 6.88
C ARG A 47 -3.14 5.04 6.93
N GLN A 48 -2.53 4.24 6.05
CA GLN A 48 -1.07 4.15 5.96
C GLN A 48 -0.46 5.41 5.36
N ALA A 49 -1.06 5.97 4.30
CA ALA A 49 -0.57 7.17 3.63
C ALA A 49 -0.90 8.49 4.36
N SER A 50 -1.63 8.44 5.48
CA SER A 50 -2.04 9.65 6.21
C SER A 50 -0.89 10.34 6.95
N ASP A 51 0.31 9.74 6.99
CA ASP A 51 1.53 10.38 7.46
C ASP A 51 2.03 11.50 6.51
N GLY A 52 1.52 11.54 5.28
CA GLY A 52 1.84 12.56 4.27
C GLY A 52 3.23 12.42 3.64
N THR A 53 3.94 11.33 3.91
CA THR A 53 5.30 11.13 3.35
C THR A 53 5.25 10.70 1.88
N PHE A 54 4.16 10.04 1.49
CA PHE A 54 3.99 9.40 0.18
C PHE A 54 5.17 8.50 -0.16
N ALA A 55 5.55 7.62 0.79
CA ALA A 55 6.67 6.72 0.61
C ALA A 55 6.44 5.69 -0.51
N GLU A 56 7.52 5.19 -1.07
CA GLU A 56 7.49 4.16 -2.11
C GLU A 56 6.94 2.84 -1.59
N TYR A 57 7.35 2.45 -0.39
CA TYR A 57 6.86 1.29 0.35
C TYR A 57 7.01 1.53 1.86
N TYR A 58 6.27 0.75 2.65
CA TYR A 58 6.22 0.89 4.10
C TYR A 58 6.62 -0.41 4.79
N GLU A 59 7.30 -0.29 5.93
CA GLU A 59 7.59 -1.44 6.79
C GLU A 59 6.25 -2.03 7.30
N PRO A 60 6.02 -3.36 7.15
CA PRO A 60 4.69 -3.97 7.31
C PRO A 60 4.16 -4.04 8.75
N PHE A 61 5.01 -3.86 9.77
CA PHE A 61 4.66 -4.01 11.18
C PHE A 61 4.67 -2.68 11.93
N THR A 62 5.62 -1.79 11.63
CA THR A 62 5.78 -0.49 12.27
C THR A 62 5.10 0.62 11.49
N GLY A 63 4.88 0.42 10.18
CA GLY A 63 4.39 1.47 9.29
C GLY A 63 5.45 2.53 8.96
N GLU A 64 6.73 2.27 9.22
CA GLU A 64 7.81 3.20 8.88
C GLU A 64 7.86 3.42 7.34
N PRO A 65 7.91 4.68 6.88
CA PRO A 65 8.07 4.99 5.46
C PRO A 65 9.48 4.63 4.99
N LEU A 66 9.58 3.89 3.88
CA LEU A 66 10.84 3.41 3.30
C LEU A 66 10.91 3.74 1.80
N GLY A 67 12.09 3.57 1.21
CA GLY A 67 12.33 3.88 -0.20
C GLY A 67 12.33 5.39 -0.48
N SER A 68 11.95 5.77 -1.70
CA SER A 68 11.78 7.19 -2.04
C SER A 68 10.57 7.79 -1.33
N MET A 69 10.72 9.00 -0.78
CA MET A 69 9.59 9.83 -0.35
C MET A 69 9.01 10.56 -1.57
N GLN A 70 7.82 11.17 -1.41
CA GLN A 70 7.15 11.91 -2.49
C GLN A 70 7.00 11.07 -3.78
N GLN A 71 6.78 9.75 -3.62
CA GLN A 71 6.67 8.83 -4.72
C GLN A 71 5.35 9.06 -5.48
N SER A 72 5.46 9.36 -6.77
CA SER A 72 4.32 9.82 -7.58
C SER A 72 3.14 8.84 -7.60
N TRP A 73 3.39 7.53 -7.67
CA TRP A 73 2.28 6.55 -7.68
C TRP A 73 1.58 6.43 -6.33
N THR A 74 2.23 6.80 -5.23
CA THR A 74 1.65 6.72 -3.89
C THR A 74 0.70 7.90 -3.74
N ALA A 75 1.12 9.09 -4.18
CA ALA A 75 0.25 10.25 -4.30
C ALA A 75 -0.93 10.00 -5.26
N ALA A 76 -0.68 9.39 -6.43
CA ALA A 76 -1.75 9.06 -7.40
C ALA A 76 -2.79 8.09 -6.83
N ALA A 77 -2.36 7.05 -6.10
CA ALA A 77 -3.27 6.13 -5.41
C ALA A 77 -4.14 6.85 -4.38
N VAL A 78 -3.57 7.77 -3.61
CA VAL A 78 -4.31 8.58 -2.63
C VAL A 78 -5.31 9.51 -3.32
N LEU A 79 -4.92 10.15 -4.44
CA LEU A 79 -5.82 10.99 -5.23
C LEU A 79 -7.02 10.21 -5.76
N ASP A 80 -6.80 9.03 -6.35
CA ASP A 80 -7.88 8.17 -6.85
C ASP A 80 -8.79 7.65 -5.71
N TRP A 81 -8.23 7.32 -4.56
CA TRP A 81 -9.03 6.88 -3.42
C TRP A 81 -9.88 8.00 -2.80
N LEU A 82 -9.45 9.26 -2.86
CA LEU A 82 -10.18 10.39 -2.27
C LEU A 82 -11.09 11.14 -3.26
N GLY A 83 -10.86 10.97 -4.57
CA GLY A 83 -11.77 11.43 -5.63
C GLY A 83 -13.03 10.59 -5.74
#